data_AF-A0A5R9ID31-F1
#
_entry.id   AF-A0A5R9ID31-F1
#
_cell.length_a   1.000
_cell.length_b   1.000
_cell.length_c   1.000
_cell.angle_alpha   90.00
_cell.angle_beta   90.00
_cell.angle_gamma   90.00
#
_symmetry.space_group_name_H-M   'P 1'
#
loop_
_entity.id
_entity.type
_entity.pdbx_description
1 polymer ?
#
loop_
_entity_poly.entity_id
_entity_poly.type
_entity_poly.pdbx_seq_one_letter_code
_entity_poly.pdbx_strand_id
1 'polypeptide(L)'
;MRQLLSSPVKMPLSGIENQIYQNALKYISEISLNLMAVKVENRPQDFLGWCIELNNICEHGVNRDLLDEPQFKPLKKLQEILQNAISIGQLKMSRVTPWPVYAGFIEQHAELQSVQERLRLLEYIEQLTQQSLADMNAADRLVYCGKHTSTHAPEQYNFDVEWFASTKAAKSFHRLMSEHPELFDQALTNIPLVGDVTDANYKAFVSRYQGIFAEHGDGDKAPLAPATRLLAMRRPDQFVALNNAKMDCYSQAFAISRLNNQGFDTYWHELIATIRVCPWYQAAMPQGEQEELLVKYRALMLDVFLFAKPDQAEQSNYLRMKNKPKKAASIPRAMKRSKESAAQIVDKALEAEGMPEYLVNNRNSIISSVEQGKSVTQVISLMKTIFGG
;
A
#
# COMPACT_ATOMS: atom_id res chain seq x y z
N MET A 1 12.64 -22.55 -24.04
CA MET A 1 11.29 -21.94 -23.97
C MET A 1 10.12 -22.92 -24.15
N ARG A 2 9.88 -23.56 -25.32
CA ARG A 2 8.70 -24.43 -25.56
C ARG A 2 8.37 -25.45 -24.46
N GLN A 3 9.39 -26.15 -23.96
CA GLN A 3 9.22 -27.13 -22.88
C GLN A 3 8.77 -26.47 -21.57
N LEU A 4 9.31 -25.29 -21.23
CA LEU A 4 8.91 -24.54 -20.04
C LEU A 4 7.44 -24.14 -20.15
N LEU A 5 7.04 -23.52 -21.27
CA LEU A 5 5.66 -23.03 -21.46
C LEU A 5 4.62 -24.16 -21.42
N SER A 6 4.96 -25.36 -21.88
CA SER A 6 4.04 -26.52 -21.88
C SER A 6 4.13 -27.41 -20.63
N SER A 7 5.12 -27.19 -19.76
CA SER A 7 5.34 -28.03 -18.57
C SER A 7 4.16 -28.08 -17.59
N PRO A 8 3.37 -27.00 -17.34
CA PRO A 8 2.25 -27.07 -16.40
C PRO A 8 1.16 -28.08 -16.79
N VAL A 9 1.03 -28.44 -18.07
CA VAL A 9 0.06 -29.46 -18.54
C VAL A 9 0.31 -30.83 -17.90
N LYS A 10 1.55 -31.12 -17.49
CA LYS A 10 1.97 -32.38 -16.87
C LYS A 10 2.00 -32.31 -15.34
N MET A 11 1.75 -31.13 -14.75
CA MET A 11 1.78 -30.91 -13.31
C MET A 11 0.39 -31.18 -12.70
N PRO A 12 0.32 -31.59 -11.42
CA PRO A 12 -0.95 -31.76 -10.71
C PRO A 12 -1.52 -30.39 -10.28
N LEU A 13 -2.05 -29.62 -11.24
CA LEU A 13 -2.61 -28.29 -10.98
C LEU A 13 -3.94 -28.36 -10.24
N SER A 14 -4.11 -27.56 -9.19
CA SER A 14 -5.43 -27.26 -8.64
C SER A 14 -6.27 -26.44 -9.63
N GLY A 15 -7.58 -26.34 -9.38
CA GLY A 15 -8.49 -25.56 -10.23
C GLY A 15 -8.05 -24.11 -10.41
N ILE A 16 -7.58 -23.47 -9.35
CA ILE A 16 -7.05 -22.09 -9.37
C ILE A 16 -5.76 -22.01 -10.19
N GLU A 17 -4.81 -22.91 -9.98
CA GLU A 17 -3.54 -22.93 -10.73
C GLU A 17 -3.78 -23.17 -12.22
N ASN A 18 -4.72 -24.05 -12.57
CA ASN A 18 -5.12 -24.24 -13.96
C ASN A 18 -5.75 -22.97 -14.55
N GLN A 19 -6.63 -22.28 -13.81
CA GLN A 19 -7.20 -21.01 -14.26
C GLN A 19 -6.13 -19.93 -14.50
N ILE A 20 -5.15 -19.81 -13.59
CA ILE A 20 -4.01 -18.91 -13.73
C ILE A 20 -3.20 -19.27 -14.98
N TYR A 21 -2.87 -20.55 -15.16
CA TYR A 21 -2.13 -21.04 -16.31
C TYR A 21 -2.84 -20.71 -17.63
N GLN A 22 -4.14 -21.00 -17.74
CA GLN A 22 -4.94 -20.67 -18.93
C GLN A 22 -4.99 -19.16 -19.19
N ASN A 23 -5.04 -18.33 -18.15
CA ASN A 23 -4.99 -16.88 -18.31
C ASN A 23 -3.61 -16.39 -18.75
N ALA A 24 -2.52 -16.98 -18.23
CA ALA A 24 -1.16 -16.67 -18.66
C ALA A 24 -0.95 -17.02 -20.14
N LEU A 25 -1.47 -18.16 -20.61
CA LEU A 25 -1.35 -18.60 -22.01
C LEU A 25 -1.87 -17.59 -23.03
N LYS A 26 -2.95 -16.86 -22.70
CA LYS A 26 -3.51 -15.80 -23.57
C LYS A 26 -2.47 -14.72 -23.87
N TYR A 27 -1.73 -14.28 -22.86
CA TYR A 27 -0.72 -13.24 -23.03
C TYR A 27 0.61 -13.81 -23.56
N ILE A 28 0.95 -15.06 -23.22
CA ILE A 28 2.11 -15.76 -23.80
C ILE A 28 1.99 -15.84 -25.31
N SER A 29 0.80 -16.10 -25.88
CA SER A 29 0.63 -16.17 -27.33
C SER A 29 0.97 -14.85 -28.04
N GLU A 30 0.66 -13.71 -27.41
CA GLU A 30 0.89 -12.37 -27.97
C GLU A 30 2.36 -11.98 -28.03
N ILE A 31 3.21 -12.58 -27.19
CA ILE A 31 4.66 -12.32 -27.11
C ILE A 31 5.51 -13.57 -27.35
N SER A 32 4.92 -14.57 -28.00
CA SER A 32 5.50 -15.91 -28.11
C SER A 32 6.87 -15.91 -28.80
N LEU A 33 7.05 -15.16 -29.89
CA LEU A 33 8.33 -15.04 -30.59
C LEU A 33 9.43 -14.47 -29.69
N ASN A 34 9.13 -13.42 -28.94
CA ASN A 34 10.06 -12.78 -28.02
C ASN A 34 10.47 -13.72 -26.90
N LEU A 35 9.52 -14.46 -26.32
CA LEU A 35 9.81 -15.50 -25.33
C LEU A 35 10.65 -16.64 -25.93
N MET A 36 10.35 -17.05 -27.17
CA MET A 36 11.06 -18.13 -27.85
C MET A 36 12.53 -17.83 -28.12
N ALA A 37 12.89 -16.55 -28.25
CA ALA A 37 14.28 -16.09 -28.39
C ALA A 37 15.11 -16.23 -27.09
N VAL A 38 14.46 -16.44 -25.94
CA VAL A 38 15.15 -16.57 -24.65
C VAL A 38 15.57 -18.02 -24.38
N LYS A 39 16.85 -18.21 -24.06
CA LYS A 39 17.39 -19.49 -23.60
C LYS A 39 16.88 -19.78 -22.19
N VAL A 40 16.35 -20.99 -21.98
CA VAL A 40 15.85 -21.44 -20.67
C VAL A 40 16.82 -22.43 -20.05
N GLU A 41 17.33 -22.09 -18.89
CA GLU A 41 18.32 -22.89 -18.16
C GLU A 41 17.64 -23.71 -17.06
N ASN A 42 16.80 -23.06 -16.24
CA ASN A 42 16.06 -23.70 -15.17
C ASN A 42 14.70 -24.24 -15.65
N ARG A 43 14.33 -25.43 -15.18
CA ARG A 43 13.07 -26.11 -15.55
C ARG A 43 12.39 -26.68 -14.30
N PRO A 44 11.64 -25.84 -13.57
CA PRO A 44 10.92 -26.23 -12.38
C PRO A 44 9.93 -27.37 -12.63
N GLN A 45 9.71 -28.21 -11.62
CA GLN A 45 8.79 -29.37 -11.69
C GLN A 45 7.44 -29.09 -11.04
N ASP A 46 7.31 -27.96 -10.32
CA ASP A 46 6.09 -27.50 -9.69
C ASP A 46 5.63 -26.16 -10.28
N PHE A 47 4.36 -25.84 -10.05
CA PHE A 47 3.72 -24.67 -10.66
C PHE A 47 4.22 -23.34 -10.09
N LEU A 48 4.56 -23.27 -8.80
CA LEU A 48 5.10 -22.06 -8.19
C LEU A 48 6.47 -21.75 -8.81
N GLY A 49 7.35 -22.75 -8.88
CA GLY A 49 8.63 -22.62 -9.55
C GLY A 49 8.48 -22.18 -11.00
N TRP A 50 7.51 -22.75 -11.74
CA TRP A 50 7.21 -22.32 -13.11
C TRP A 50 6.83 -20.84 -13.20
N CYS A 51 5.97 -20.35 -12.30
CA CYS A 51 5.61 -18.93 -12.25
C CYS A 51 6.81 -18.03 -11.96
N ILE A 52 7.67 -18.43 -11.02
CA ILE A 52 8.90 -17.69 -10.67
C ILE A 52 9.84 -17.61 -11.88
N GLU A 53 10.13 -18.74 -12.51
CA GLU A 53 11.04 -18.80 -13.66
C GLU A 53 10.51 -17.99 -14.84
N LEU A 54 9.22 -18.12 -15.17
CA LEU A 54 8.65 -17.37 -16.28
C LEU A 54 8.59 -15.87 -15.98
N ASN A 55 8.30 -15.46 -14.73
CA ASN A 55 8.33 -14.06 -14.34
C ASN A 55 9.74 -13.47 -14.47
N ASN A 56 10.75 -14.20 -13.99
CA ASN A 56 12.16 -13.83 -14.13
C ASN A 56 12.55 -13.62 -15.61
N ILE A 57 12.13 -14.53 -16.49
CA ILE A 57 12.34 -14.37 -17.94
C ILE A 57 11.62 -13.13 -18.48
N CYS A 58 10.37 -12.88 -18.07
CA CYS A 58 9.63 -11.70 -18.50
C CYS A 58 10.27 -10.39 -18.02
N GLU A 59 10.87 -10.37 -16.83
CA GLU A 59 11.51 -9.19 -16.25
C GLU A 59 12.89 -8.92 -16.86
N HIS A 60 13.71 -9.96 -17.00
CA HIS A 60 15.15 -9.83 -17.30
C HIS A 60 15.59 -10.51 -18.61
N GLY A 61 14.90 -11.55 -19.05
CA GLY A 61 15.30 -12.35 -20.21
C GLY A 61 14.80 -11.82 -21.55
N VAL A 62 13.59 -11.26 -21.59
CA VAL A 62 13.01 -10.72 -22.82
C VAL A 62 13.74 -9.44 -23.24
N ASN A 63 14.30 -9.44 -24.45
CA ASN A 63 14.91 -8.25 -25.02
C ASN A 63 13.80 -7.23 -25.38
N ARG A 64 13.76 -6.13 -24.62
CA ARG A 64 12.76 -5.08 -24.76
C ARG A 64 12.91 -4.24 -26.02
N ASP A 65 14.11 -4.18 -26.60
CA ASP A 65 14.37 -3.44 -27.85
C ASP A 65 13.78 -4.16 -29.06
N LEU A 66 13.44 -5.45 -28.91
CA LEU A 66 12.81 -6.27 -29.94
C LEU A 66 11.30 -6.43 -29.74
N LEU A 67 10.70 -5.69 -28.79
CA LEU A 67 9.25 -5.67 -28.59
C LEU A 67 8.62 -4.55 -29.42
N ASP A 68 7.57 -4.90 -30.15
CA ASP A 68 6.70 -3.90 -30.78
C ASP A 68 5.84 -3.21 -29.73
N GLU A 69 5.45 -1.95 -29.96
CA GLU A 69 4.63 -1.16 -29.04
C GLU A 69 3.37 -1.90 -28.50
N PRO A 70 2.61 -2.65 -29.32
CA PRO A 70 1.45 -3.40 -28.84
C PRO A 70 1.79 -4.53 -27.85
N GLN A 71 3.01 -5.06 -27.87
CA GLN A 71 3.44 -6.22 -27.08
C GLN A 71 3.81 -5.87 -25.63
N PHE A 72 4.10 -4.60 -25.33
CA PHE A 72 4.42 -4.17 -23.97
C PHE A 72 3.25 -4.38 -22.99
N LYS A 73 2.02 -4.16 -23.44
CA LYS A 73 0.83 -4.33 -22.60
C LYS A 73 0.58 -5.81 -22.25
N PRO A 74 0.61 -6.76 -23.19
CA PRO A 74 0.56 -8.20 -22.90
C PRO A 74 1.69 -8.66 -21.99
N LEU A 75 2.94 -8.22 -22.22
CA LEU A 75 4.07 -8.57 -21.34
C LEU A 75 3.81 -8.13 -19.90
N LYS A 76 3.37 -6.87 -19.72
CA LYS A 76 3.02 -6.36 -18.39
C LYS A 76 1.88 -7.15 -17.73
N LYS A 77 0.86 -7.52 -18.52
CA LYS A 77 -0.26 -8.33 -18.01
C LYS A 77 0.16 -9.74 -17.62
N LEU A 78 1.06 -10.35 -18.39
CA LEU A 78 1.64 -11.64 -18.04
C LEU A 78 2.43 -11.55 -16.73
N GLN A 79 3.28 -10.52 -16.56
CA GLN A 79 4.00 -10.27 -15.30
C GLN A 79 3.03 -10.12 -14.13
N GLU A 80 1.99 -9.29 -14.24
CA GLU A 80 0.99 -9.10 -13.18
C GLU A 80 0.31 -10.42 -12.77
N ILE A 81 -0.02 -11.29 -13.74
CA ILE A 81 -0.60 -12.62 -13.47
C ILE A 81 0.40 -13.52 -12.74
N LEU A 82 1.64 -13.57 -13.20
CA LEU A 82 2.67 -14.42 -12.61
C LEU A 82 3.04 -13.97 -11.20
N GLN A 83 3.17 -12.66 -10.97
CA GLN A 83 3.45 -12.08 -9.65
C GLN A 83 2.34 -12.35 -8.64
N ASN A 84 1.07 -12.27 -9.07
CA ASN A 84 -0.06 -12.70 -8.24
C ASN A 84 -0.01 -14.21 -7.96
N ALA A 85 0.25 -15.03 -8.98
CA ALA A 85 0.38 -16.47 -8.84
C ALA A 85 1.50 -16.89 -7.88
N ILE A 86 2.63 -16.18 -7.88
CA ILE A 86 3.74 -16.38 -6.94
C ILE A 86 3.25 -16.11 -5.51
N SER A 87 2.56 -14.99 -5.29
CA SER A 87 1.98 -14.64 -3.99
C SER A 87 1.02 -15.71 -3.49
N ILE A 88 0.11 -16.18 -4.36
CA ILE A 88 -0.86 -17.23 -4.04
C ILE A 88 -0.13 -18.54 -3.68
N GLY A 89 0.87 -18.94 -4.48
CA GLY A 89 1.64 -20.16 -4.23
C GLY A 89 2.43 -20.11 -2.93
N GLN A 90 3.13 -19.01 -2.66
CA GLN A 90 3.88 -18.80 -1.42
C GLN A 90 2.96 -18.83 -0.19
N LEU A 91 1.84 -18.10 -0.22
CA LEU A 91 0.84 -18.14 0.85
C LEU A 91 0.21 -19.53 1.01
N LYS A 92 -0.10 -20.23 -0.09
CA LYS A 92 -0.65 -21.59 -0.05
C LYS A 92 0.30 -22.56 0.66
N MET A 93 1.61 -22.45 0.41
CA MET A 93 2.63 -23.26 1.09
C MET A 93 2.68 -22.98 2.60
N SER A 94 2.45 -21.72 3.02
CA SER A 94 2.45 -21.35 4.44
C SER A 94 1.46 -22.18 5.29
N ARG A 95 0.38 -22.69 4.69
CA ARG A 95 -0.66 -23.48 5.38
C ARG A 95 -0.15 -24.74 6.09
N VAL A 96 0.92 -25.32 5.58
CA VAL A 96 1.52 -26.56 6.10
C VAL A 96 2.95 -26.35 6.57
N THR A 97 3.42 -25.10 6.58
CA THR A 97 4.81 -24.75 6.87
C THR A 97 5.07 -24.81 8.38
N PRO A 98 6.08 -25.58 8.86
CA PRO A 98 6.53 -25.53 10.25
C PRO A 98 7.23 -24.22 10.58
N TRP A 99 7.27 -23.85 11.86
CA TRP A 99 7.86 -22.58 12.30
C TRP A 99 9.28 -22.28 11.78
N PRO A 100 10.27 -23.20 11.85
CA PRO A 100 11.62 -22.90 11.36
C PRO A 100 11.68 -22.52 9.88
N VAL A 101 10.79 -23.11 9.07
CA VAL A 101 10.71 -22.79 7.63
C VAL A 101 9.98 -21.45 7.42
N TYR A 102 8.97 -21.15 8.24
CA TYR A 102 8.26 -19.88 8.21
C TYR A 102 9.19 -18.71 8.58
N ALA A 103 9.90 -18.81 9.70
CA ALA A 103 10.88 -17.82 10.15
C ALA A 103 12.04 -17.69 9.16
N GLY A 104 12.61 -18.82 8.71
CA GLY A 104 13.68 -18.83 7.71
C GLY A 104 13.27 -18.19 6.38
N PHE A 105 12.00 -18.33 5.96
CA PHE A 105 11.49 -17.63 4.79
C PHE A 105 11.51 -16.10 4.99
N ILE A 106 11.09 -15.61 6.15
CA ILE A 106 11.11 -14.17 6.46
C ILE A 106 12.55 -13.64 6.44
N GLU A 107 13.48 -14.36 7.06
CA GLU A 107 14.90 -13.99 7.11
C GLU A 107 15.53 -13.94 5.72
N GLN A 108 15.31 -14.97 4.90
CA GLN A 108 15.83 -15.04 3.53
C GLN A 108 15.33 -13.91 2.63
N HIS A 109 14.14 -13.38 2.91
CA HIS A 109 13.55 -12.29 2.14
C HIS A 109 13.64 -10.93 2.87
N ALA A 110 14.40 -10.83 3.96
CA ALA A 110 14.37 -9.69 4.85
C ALA A 110 14.75 -8.37 4.16
N GLU A 111 15.75 -8.39 3.29
CA GLU A 111 16.18 -7.22 2.52
C GLU A 111 15.12 -6.82 1.49
N LEU A 112 14.73 -7.74 0.62
CA LEU A 112 13.74 -7.52 -0.45
C LEU A 112 12.39 -7.03 0.10
N GLN A 113 11.96 -7.57 1.24
CA GLN A 113 10.69 -7.25 1.88
C GLN A 113 10.76 -6.09 2.88
N SER A 114 11.94 -5.48 3.04
CA SER A 114 12.17 -4.39 4.01
C SER A 114 11.75 -4.76 5.43
N VAL A 115 12.01 -6.00 5.85
CA VAL A 115 11.57 -6.53 7.15
C VAL A 115 12.08 -5.66 8.29
N GLN A 116 13.31 -5.16 8.21
CA GLN A 116 13.86 -4.24 9.23
C GLN A 116 13.06 -2.93 9.33
N GLU A 117 12.63 -2.36 8.21
CA GLU A 117 11.80 -1.15 8.21
C GLU A 117 10.39 -1.43 8.75
N ARG A 118 9.83 -2.60 8.40
CA ARG A 118 8.55 -3.08 8.92
C ARG A 118 8.58 -3.32 10.42
N LEU A 119 9.67 -3.86 10.96
CA LEU A 119 9.86 -4.05 12.40
C LEU A 119 9.92 -2.70 13.13
N ARG A 120 10.66 -1.71 12.60
CA ARG A 120 10.67 -0.34 13.18
C ARG A 120 9.28 0.29 13.25
N LEU A 121 8.43 0.07 12.24
CA LEU A 121 7.02 0.48 12.30
C LEU A 121 6.28 -0.21 13.46
N LEU A 122 6.45 -1.53 13.63
CA LEU A 122 5.74 -2.28 14.66
C LEU A 122 6.22 -1.95 16.08
N GLU A 123 7.51 -1.71 16.26
CA GLU A 123 8.09 -1.20 17.52
C GLU A 123 7.52 0.17 17.86
N TYR A 124 7.38 1.07 16.88
CA TYR A 124 6.75 2.36 17.07
C TYR A 124 5.27 2.24 17.44
N ILE A 125 4.52 1.38 16.75
CA ILE A 125 3.10 1.11 17.03
C ILE A 125 2.91 0.59 18.44
N GLU A 126 3.79 -0.29 18.92
CA GLU A 126 3.70 -0.80 20.29
C GLU A 126 3.81 0.31 21.33
N GLN A 127 4.70 1.28 21.14
CA GLN A 127 4.78 2.46 22.00
C GLN A 127 3.48 3.27 21.98
N LEU A 128 2.84 3.38 20.81
CA LEU A 128 1.55 4.07 20.68
C LEU A 128 0.40 3.31 21.36
N THR A 129 0.42 1.97 21.43
CA THR A 129 -0.67 1.19 22.05
C THR A 129 -0.87 1.45 23.55
N GLN A 130 0.06 2.17 24.19
CA GLN A 130 -0.07 2.66 25.57
C GLN A 130 -1.01 3.88 25.70
N GLN A 131 -1.37 4.51 24.58
CA GLN A 131 -2.24 5.68 24.52
C GLN A 131 -3.52 5.34 23.76
N SER A 132 -4.60 6.08 24.04
CA SER A 132 -5.81 6.01 23.22
C SER A 132 -5.59 6.70 21.87
N LEU A 133 -6.31 6.30 20.83
CA LEU A 133 -6.30 6.98 19.53
C LEU A 133 -6.70 8.46 19.66
N ALA A 134 -7.60 8.76 20.60
CA ALA A 134 -8.03 10.13 20.90
C ALA A 134 -6.87 10.99 21.44
N ASP A 135 -5.98 10.41 22.25
CA ASP A 135 -4.83 11.11 22.84
C ASP A 135 -3.62 11.21 21.88
N MET A 136 -3.57 10.38 20.83
CA MET A 136 -2.52 10.46 19.82
C MET A 136 -2.59 11.77 19.04
N ASN A 137 -1.42 12.35 18.74
CA ASN A 137 -1.33 13.43 17.76
C ASN A 137 -1.75 12.94 16.36
N ALA A 138 -2.06 13.89 15.48
CA ALA A 138 -2.59 13.57 14.15
C ALA A 138 -1.64 12.71 13.30
N ALA A 139 -0.32 12.87 13.42
CA ALA A 139 0.65 12.09 12.66
C ALA A 139 0.69 10.64 13.18
N ASP A 140 0.77 10.42 14.49
CA ASP A 140 0.79 9.09 15.09
C ASP A 140 -0.49 8.31 14.83
N ARG A 141 -1.65 8.99 14.87
CA ARG A 141 -2.92 8.38 14.48
C ARG A 141 -2.90 7.90 13.02
N LEU A 142 -2.27 8.66 12.13
CA LEU A 142 -2.07 8.27 10.73
C LEU A 142 -1.07 7.13 10.56
N VAL A 143 -0.04 7.03 11.42
CA VAL A 143 0.84 5.86 11.50
C VAL A 143 0.05 4.60 11.82
N TYR A 144 -0.76 4.65 12.88
CA TYR A 144 -1.64 3.56 13.28
C TYR A 144 -2.60 3.18 12.14
N CYS A 145 -3.18 4.16 11.47
CA CYS A 145 -4.12 3.94 10.38
C CYS A 145 -3.46 3.50 9.06
N GLY A 146 -2.15 3.62 8.88
CA GLY A 146 -1.46 3.26 7.65
C GLY A 146 -1.71 4.25 6.51
N LYS A 147 -1.57 5.55 6.77
CA LYS A 147 -1.63 6.60 5.73
C LYS A 147 -0.45 7.56 5.85
N HIS A 148 0.44 7.51 4.86
CA HIS A 148 1.56 8.43 4.80
C HIS A 148 1.12 9.82 4.28
N THR A 149 1.77 10.85 4.81
CA THR A 149 1.56 12.27 4.46
C THR A 149 2.87 13.04 4.68
N SER A 150 2.92 14.30 4.25
CA SER A 150 4.09 15.16 4.44
C SER A 150 4.43 15.48 5.90
N THR A 151 3.56 15.15 6.88
CA THR A 151 3.85 15.35 8.30
C THR A 151 4.79 14.28 8.87
N HIS A 152 4.99 13.18 8.15
CA HIS A 152 5.87 12.09 8.57
C HIS A 152 7.31 12.35 8.14
N ALA A 153 7.97 13.27 8.84
CA ALA A 153 9.36 13.63 8.59
C ALA A 153 10.29 12.41 8.81
N PRO A 154 11.23 12.11 7.89
CA PRO A 154 12.12 10.95 8.00
C PRO A 154 13.00 10.91 9.27
N GLU A 155 13.21 12.06 9.90
CA GLU A 155 13.95 12.19 11.16
C GLU A 155 13.19 11.59 12.35
N GLN A 156 11.85 11.65 12.33
CA GLN A 156 10.98 11.12 13.38
C GLN A 156 10.37 9.77 13.01
N TYR A 157 9.98 9.60 11.74
CA TYR A 157 9.33 8.40 11.22
C TYR A 157 10.29 7.71 10.25
N ASN A 158 11.17 6.87 10.78
CA ASN A 158 12.23 6.20 10.01
C ASN A 158 11.78 4.90 9.33
N PHE A 159 10.51 4.85 8.94
CA PHE A 159 9.82 3.73 8.33
C PHE A 159 8.66 4.19 7.45
N ASP A 160 8.27 3.36 6.48
CA ASP A 160 7.06 3.58 5.70
C ASP A 160 5.81 3.24 6.51
N VAL A 161 5.05 4.29 6.81
CA VAL A 161 3.74 4.22 7.48
C VAL A 161 2.76 3.30 6.76
N GLU A 162 2.85 3.17 5.44
CA GLU A 162 1.92 2.38 4.62
C GLU A 162 2.25 0.88 4.56
N TRP A 163 3.31 0.41 5.24
CA TRP A 163 3.58 -1.03 5.36
C TRP A 163 2.41 -1.78 5.99
N PHE A 164 2.27 -3.07 5.64
CA PHE A 164 1.20 -3.98 6.06
C PHE A 164 -0.23 -3.70 5.58
N ALA A 165 -0.58 -2.47 5.16
CA ALA A 165 -1.72 -2.15 4.29
C ALA A 165 -1.95 -0.64 4.31
N SER A 166 -1.75 0.01 3.16
CA SER A 166 -2.14 1.40 2.98
C SER A 166 -3.66 1.56 3.04
N THR A 167 -4.14 2.49 3.86
CA THR A 167 -5.56 2.89 3.91
C THR A 167 -5.80 4.26 3.30
N LYS A 168 -4.82 4.85 2.59
CA LYS A 168 -4.90 6.22 2.07
C LYS A 168 -6.13 6.52 1.20
N ALA A 169 -6.67 5.50 0.54
CA ALA A 169 -7.86 5.62 -0.31
C ALA A 169 -9.18 5.61 0.48
N ALA A 170 -9.18 5.21 1.75
CA ALA A 170 -10.37 5.10 2.59
C ALA A 170 -10.75 6.46 3.20
N LYS A 171 -11.19 7.40 2.36
CA LYS A 171 -11.44 8.80 2.75
C LYS A 171 -12.38 8.93 3.96
N SER A 172 -13.51 8.22 3.94
CA SER A 172 -14.53 8.28 4.98
C SER A 172 -14.01 7.73 6.31
N PHE A 173 -13.25 6.64 6.26
CA PHE A 173 -12.55 6.11 7.44
C PHE A 173 -11.60 7.15 8.05
N HIS A 174 -10.78 7.81 7.23
CA HIS A 174 -9.84 8.84 7.71
C HIS A 174 -10.55 10.08 8.26
N ARG A 175 -11.69 10.48 7.66
CA ARG A 175 -12.54 11.55 8.19
C ARG A 175 -13.07 11.18 9.57
N LEU A 176 -13.73 10.02 9.68
CA LEU A 176 -14.30 9.53 10.94
C LEU A 176 -13.24 9.35 12.02
N MET A 177 -12.07 8.81 11.69
CA MET A 177 -10.95 8.65 12.62
C MET A 177 -10.40 10.00 13.12
N SER A 178 -10.49 11.05 12.31
CA SER A 178 -10.10 12.39 12.72
C SER A 178 -11.14 13.05 13.62
N GLU A 179 -12.43 12.87 13.30
CA GLU A 179 -13.56 13.53 13.97
C GLU A 179 -14.00 12.83 15.26
N HIS A 180 -13.91 11.49 15.28
CA HIS A 180 -14.45 10.63 16.35
C HIS A 180 -13.46 9.52 16.78
N PRO A 181 -12.18 9.82 17.06
CA PRO A 181 -11.19 8.80 17.44
C PRO A 181 -11.60 7.96 18.65
N GLU A 182 -12.30 8.54 19.62
CA GLU A 182 -12.78 7.89 20.84
C GLU A 182 -13.76 6.74 20.55
N LEU A 183 -14.52 6.81 19.47
CA LEU A 183 -15.41 5.71 19.08
C LEU A 183 -14.61 4.51 18.56
N PHE A 184 -13.49 4.75 17.88
CA PHE A 184 -12.58 3.69 17.46
C PHE A 184 -11.84 3.07 18.66
N ASP A 185 -11.49 3.86 19.68
CA ASP A 185 -10.95 3.34 20.94
C ASP A 185 -11.96 2.40 21.64
N GLN A 186 -13.22 2.81 21.70
CA GLN A 186 -14.30 1.98 22.26
C GLN A 186 -14.49 0.68 21.47
N ALA A 187 -14.37 0.72 20.15
CA ALA A 187 -14.38 -0.49 19.33
C ALA A 187 -13.18 -1.40 19.66
N LEU A 188 -11.97 -0.84 19.67
CA LEU A 188 -10.72 -1.59 19.90
C LEU A 188 -10.61 -2.18 21.30
N THR A 189 -11.23 -1.57 22.31
CA THR A 189 -11.26 -2.09 23.69
C THR A 189 -11.86 -3.51 23.76
N ASN A 190 -12.71 -3.90 22.82
CA ASN A 190 -13.27 -5.26 22.76
C ASN A 190 -12.24 -6.33 22.36
N ILE A 191 -11.09 -5.94 21.81
CA ILE A 191 -9.99 -6.82 21.46
C ILE A 191 -8.96 -6.76 22.60
N PRO A 192 -8.64 -7.86 23.28
CA PRO A 192 -7.66 -7.82 24.37
C PRO A 192 -6.23 -7.60 23.83
N LEU A 193 -5.43 -6.83 24.57
CA LEU A 193 -4.01 -6.56 24.25
C LEU A 193 -3.12 -7.80 24.42
N VAL A 194 -3.50 -8.71 25.33
CA VAL A 194 -2.76 -9.94 25.64
C VAL A 194 -3.72 -11.12 25.74
N GLY A 195 -3.21 -12.33 25.59
CA GLY A 195 -4.01 -13.55 25.65
C GLY A 195 -4.86 -13.78 24.40
N ASP A 196 -5.83 -14.68 24.49
CA ASP A 196 -6.62 -15.11 23.34
C ASP A 196 -7.65 -14.06 22.91
N VAL A 197 -7.80 -13.89 21.59
CA VAL A 197 -8.91 -13.11 21.01
C VAL A 197 -10.01 -14.07 20.59
N THR A 198 -11.16 -13.97 21.25
CA THR A 198 -12.32 -14.84 21.02
C THR A 198 -13.23 -14.32 19.90
N ASP A 199 -14.15 -15.18 19.43
CA ASP A 199 -15.20 -14.79 18.49
C ASP A 199 -16.09 -13.66 19.03
N ALA A 200 -16.40 -13.69 20.32
CA ALA A 200 -17.18 -12.65 20.98
C ALA A 200 -16.44 -11.30 20.99
N ASN A 201 -15.12 -11.31 21.24
CA ASN A 201 -14.29 -10.11 21.16
C ASN A 201 -14.33 -9.49 19.75
N TYR A 202 -14.12 -10.33 18.73
CA TYR A 202 -14.14 -9.89 17.34
C TYR A 202 -15.52 -9.33 16.93
N LYS A 203 -16.61 -10.05 17.23
CA LYS A 203 -17.97 -9.60 16.91
C LYS A 203 -18.33 -8.29 17.61
N ALA A 204 -17.92 -8.11 18.86
CA ALA A 204 -18.14 -6.86 19.58
C ALA A 204 -17.36 -5.69 18.95
N PHE A 205 -16.11 -5.91 18.53
CA PHE A 205 -15.36 -4.94 17.74
C PHE A 205 -16.07 -4.59 16.42
N VAL A 206 -16.48 -5.60 15.64
CA VAL A 206 -17.14 -5.40 14.34
C VAL A 206 -18.43 -4.62 14.49
N SER A 207 -19.28 -4.99 15.47
CA SER A 207 -20.53 -4.29 15.75
C SER A 207 -20.30 -2.81 16.06
N ARG A 208 -19.35 -2.49 16.93
CA ARG A 208 -19.02 -1.09 17.25
C ARG A 208 -18.43 -0.36 16.06
N TYR A 209 -17.45 -0.94 15.38
CA TYR A 209 -16.82 -0.34 14.20
C TYR A 209 -17.84 -0.05 13.10
N GLN A 210 -18.76 -0.98 12.83
CA GLN A 210 -19.85 -0.76 11.87
C GLN A 210 -20.83 0.31 12.33
N GLY A 211 -21.12 0.39 13.63
CA GLY A 211 -21.93 1.44 14.24
C GLY A 211 -21.42 2.85 13.95
N ILE A 212 -20.10 3.07 14.02
CA ILE A 212 -19.48 4.38 13.71
C ILE A 212 -19.86 4.86 12.31
N PHE A 213 -19.81 3.98 11.31
CA PHE A 213 -20.15 4.33 9.93
C PHE A 213 -21.67 4.46 9.73
N ALA A 214 -22.47 3.63 10.42
CA ALA A 214 -23.92 3.75 10.35
C ALA A 214 -24.43 5.08 10.92
N GLU A 215 -23.81 5.57 11.99
CA GLU A 215 -24.22 6.80 12.69
C GLU A 215 -23.57 8.06 12.08
N HIS A 216 -22.30 8.00 11.68
CA HIS A 216 -21.52 9.19 11.29
C HIS A 216 -20.96 9.13 9.85
N GLY A 217 -21.14 8.02 9.15
CA GLY A 217 -20.51 7.74 7.86
C GLY A 217 -21.21 8.33 6.63
N ASP A 218 -22.23 9.18 6.79
CA ASP A 218 -22.98 9.81 5.68
C ASP A 218 -23.49 8.82 4.63
N GLY A 219 -23.90 7.62 5.06
CA GLY A 219 -24.38 6.55 4.18
C GLY A 219 -23.29 5.60 3.66
N ASP A 220 -22.01 5.85 3.97
CA ASP A 220 -20.93 4.91 3.66
C ASP A 220 -20.99 3.66 4.54
N LYS A 221 -20.76 2.51 3.92
CA LYS A 221 -20.61 1.25 4.65
C LYS A 221 -19.20 1.12 5.21
N ALA A 222 -19.11 0.60 6.44
CA ALA A 222 -17.83 0.31 7.08
C ALA A 222 -16.98 -0.66 6.23
N PRO A 223 -15.78 -0.26 5.78
CA PRO A 223 -14.91 -1.11 5.00
C PRO A 223 -14.05 -2.01 5.90
N LEU A 224 -13.89 -3.27 5.50
CA LEU A 224 -13.08 -4.29 6.16
C LEU A 224 -11.58 -3.94 6.15
N ALA A 225 -11.04 -3.43 5.03
CA ALA A 225 -9.61 -3.18 4.90
C ALA A 225 -9.06 -2.27 6.04
N PRO A 226 -9.61 -1.07 6.31
CA PRO A 226 -9.19 -0.28 7.46
C PRO A 226 -9.45 -0.95 8.83
N ALA A 227 -10.53 -1.71 8.98
CA ALA A 227 -10.81 -2.45 10.21
C ALA A 227 -9.69 -3.46 10.52
N THR A 228 -9.27 -4.24 9.52
CA THR A 228 -8.18 -5.21 9.66
C THR A 228 -6.83 -4.54 9.92
N ARG A 229 -6.61 -3.33 9.41
CA ARG A 229 -5.43 -2.51 9.78
C ARG A 229 -5.45 -2.17 11.26
N LEU A 230 -6.57 -1.65 11.79
CA LEU A 230 -6.68 -1.32 13.22
C LEU A 230 -6.48 -2.55 14.12
N LEU A 231 -7.07 -3.69 13.73
CA LEU A 231 -6.92 -4.98 14.43
C LEU A 231 -5.47 -5.46 14.42
N ALA A 232 -4.79 -5.40 13.26
CA ALA A 232 -3.40 -5.83 13.11
C ALA A 232 -2.40 -4.93 13.85
N MET A 233 -2.65 -3.62 13.95
CA MET A 233 -1.81 -2.75 14.79
C MET A 233 -2.01 -3.02 16.28
N ARG A 234 -3.18 -3.51 16.69
CA ARG A 234 -3.45 -3.87 18.08
C ARG A 234 -2.91 -5.26 18.45
N ARG A 235 -3.10 -6.24 17.57
CA ARG A 235 -2.74 -7.66 17.78
C ARG A 235 -2.10 -8.24 16.51
N PRO A 236 -0.85 -7.83 16.20
CA PRO A 236 -0.13 -8.28 15.00
C PRO A 236 0.21 -9.78 15.02
N ASP A 237 0.13 -10.44 16.18
CA ASP A 237 0.24 -11.89 16.34
C ASP A 237 -1.05 -12.64 15.96
N GLN A 238 -2.19 -11.95 15.84
CA GLN A 238 -3.51 -12.54 15.62
C GLN A 238 -4.12 -12.21 14.27
N PHE A 239 -3.87 -11.01 13.75
CA PHE A 239 -4.58 -10.47 12.61
C PHE A 239 -3.68 -10.15 11.42
N VAL A 240 -4.25 -10.30 10.23
CA VAL A 240 -3.64 -9.92 8.96
C VAL A 240 -4.30 -8.64 8.47
N ALA A 241 -3.50 -7.62 8.16
CA ALA A 241 -4.02 -6.40 7.55
C ALA A 241 -4.27 -6.60 6.05
N LEU A 242 -5.48 -6.25 5.60
CA LEU A 242 -5.94 -6.45 4.23
C LEU A 242 -6.04 -5.14 3.44
N ASN A 243 -5.86 -5.27 2.13
CA ASN A 243 -6.30 -4.32 1.12
C ASN A 243 -6.94 -5.09 -0.05
N ASN A 244 -7.44 -4.40 -1.07
CA ASN A 244 -8.12 -5.04 -2.20
C ASN A 244 -7.24 -6.06 -2.94
N ALA A 245 -5.93 -5.80 -3.09
CA ALA A 245 -5.01 -6.72 -3.75
C ALA A 245 -4.76 -7.98 -2.91
N LYS A 246 -4.62 -7.81 -1.58
CA LYS A 246 -4.42 -8.91 -0.64
C LYS A 246 -5.64 -9.81 -0.53
N MET A 247 -6.85 -9.25 -0.47
CA MET A 247 -8.10 -10.02 -0.31
C MET A 247 -8.21 -11.16 -1.33
N ASP A 248 -7.91 -10.89 -2.60
CA ASP A 248 -7.95 -11.90 -3.66
C ASP A 248 -6.87 -12.98 -3.47
N CYS A 249 -5.63 -12.58 -3.17
CA CYS A 249 -4.51 -13.49 -2.93
C CYS A 249 -4.79 -14.43 -1.75
N TYR A 250 -5.22 -13.88 -0.61
CA TYR A 250 -5.54 -14.66 0.58
C TYR A 250 -6.73 -15.59 0.34
N SER A 251 -7.78 -15.12 -0.34
CA SER A 251 -8.92 -15.98 -0.66
C SER A 251 -8.53 -17.22 -1.47
N GLN A 252 -7.71 -17.03 -2.50
CA GLN A 252 -7.25 -18.11 -3.35
C GLN A 252 -6.25 -19.03 -2.65
N ALA A 253 -5.27 -18.48 -1.94
CA ALA A 253 -4.22 -19.24 -1.28
C ALA A 253 -4.75 -20.15 -0.15
N PHE A 254 -5.67 -19.61 0.65
CA PHE A 254 -6.27 -20.33 1.77
C PHE A 254 -7.53 -21.13 1.39
N ALA A 255 -7.93 -21.07 0.12
CA ALA A 255 -9.11 -21.76 -0.42
C ALA A 255 -10.40 -21.43 0.37
N ILE A 256 -10.58 -20.14 0.65
CA ILE A 256 -11.74 -19.59 1.36
C ILE A 256 -12.67 -18.83 0.41
N SER A 257 -13.86 -18.49 0.87
CA SER A 257 -14.78 -17.62 0.17
C SER A 257 -14.11 -16.30 -0.23
N ARG A 258 -14.51 -15.75 -1.38
CA ARG A 258 -13.93 -14.52 -1.91
C ARG A 258 -14.17 -13.34 -0.95
N LEU A 259 -13.08 -12.85 -0.36
CA LEU A 259 -13.10 -11.68 0.51
C LEU A 259 -13.42 -10.41 -0.27
N ASN A 260 -14.17 -9.53 0.36
CA ASN A 260 -14.47 -8.19 -0.11
C ASN A 260 -14.53 -7.24 1.09
N ASN A 261 -14.71 -5.94 0.83
CA ASN A 261 -14.69 -4.93 1.90
C ASN A 261 -15.85 -5.02 2.89
N GLN A 262 -16.81 -5.93 2.71
CA GLN A 262 -17.92 -6.16 3.61
C GLN A 262 -17.87 -7.58 4.24
N GLY A 263 -16.86 -8.39 3.88
CA GLY A 263 -16.72 -9.79 4.30
C GLY A 263 -16.13 -9.97 5.70
N PHE A 264 -16.69 -9.31 6.73
CA PHE A 264 -16.22 -9.42 8.12
C PHE A 264 -16.33 -10.84 8.68
N ASP A 265 -17.39 -11.58 8.33
CA ASP A 265 -17.57 -12.96 8.78
C ASP A 265 -16.56 -13.90 8.10
N THR A 266 -16.42 -13.80 6.78
CA THR A 266 -15.42 -14.58 6.02
C THR A 266 -14.01 -14.31 6.52
N TYR A 267 -13.68 -13.05 6.85
CA TYR A 267 -12.37 -12.71 7.42
C TYR A 267 -12.07 -13.50 8.69
N TRP A 268 -13.02 -13.54 9.63
CA TRP A 268 -12.77 -14.19 10.91
C TRP A 268 -12.95 -15.71 10.87
N HIS A 269 -14.09 -16.17 10.37
CA HIS A 269 -14.47 -17.58 10.39
C HIS A 269 -13.74 -18.42 9.35
N GLU A 270 -13.21 -17.82 8.28
CA GLU A 270 -12.45 -18.54 7.27
C GLU A 270 -10.96 -18.16 7.30
N LEU A 271 -10.60 -16.89 7.08
CA LEU A 271 -9.18 -16.51 6.99
C LEU A 271 -8.45 -16.67 8.34
N ILE A 272 -8.90 -16.00 9.39
CA ILE A 272 -8.24 -16.06 10.71
C ILE A 272 -8.31 -17.47 11.31
N ALA A 273 -9.45 -18.14 11.19
CA ALA A 273 -9.59 -19.54 11.62
C ALA A 273 -8.59 -20.47 10.92
N THR A 274 -8.39 -20.32 9.60
CA THR A 274 -7.41 -21.11 8.84
C THR A 274 -5.98 -20.81 9.26
N ILE A 275 -5.64 -19.54 9.47
CA ILE A 275 -4.31 -19.13 9.94
C ILE A 275 -4.00 -19.76 11.31
N ARG A 276 -4.98 -19.75 12.24
CA ARG A 276 -4.80 -20.26 13.61
C ARG A 276 -4.54 -21.76 13.71
N VAL A 277 -4.84 -22.53 12.66
CA VAL A 277 -4.55 -23.97 12.59
C VAL A 277 -3.32 -24.29 11.76
N CYS A 278 -2.62 -23.29 11.21
CA CYS A 278 -1.38 -23.52 10.49
C CYS A 278 -0.26 -23.97 11.45
N PRO A 279 0.64 -24.90 11.05
CA PRO A 279 1.69 -25.42 11.94
C PRO A 279 2.62 -24.34 12.51
N TRP A 280 3.00 -23.34 11.71
CA TRP A 280 3.81 -22.21 12.19
C TRP A 280 3.07 -21.35 13.22
N TYR A 281 1.74 -21.27 13.17
CA TYR A 281 0.96 -20.49 14.12
C TYR A 281 0.85 -21.21 15.46
N GLN A 282 0.67 -22.53 15.42
CA GLN A 282 0.52 -23.40 16.60
C GLN A 282 1.85 -23.84 17.22
N ALA A 283 2.98 -23.44 16.63
CA ALA A 283 4.29 -23.80 17.13
C ALA A 283 4.48 -23.30 18.57
N ALA A 284 5.17 -24.12 19.37
CA ALA A 284 5.63 -23.70 20.68
C ALA A 284 6.54 -22.47 20.56
N MET A 285 6.62 -21.67 21.63
CA MET A 285 7.52 -20.52 21.66
C MET A 285 8.95 -20.97 21.30
N PRO A 286 9.55 -20.41 20.24
CA PRO A 286 10.92 -20.68 19.87
C PRO A 286 11.88 -20.10 20.91
N GLN A 287 13.13 -20.58 20.91
CA GLN A 287 14.17 -20.09 21.79
C GLN A 287 15.00 -19.02 21.06
N GLY A 288 15.06 -17.80 21.62
CA GLY A 288 15.93 -16.74 21.13
C GLY A 288 15.20 -15.45 20.79
N GLU A 289 15.85 -14.32 21.07
CA GLU A 289 15.26 -12.97 21.01
C GLU A 289 14.68 -12.61 19.63
N GLN A 290 15.37 -12.99 18.55
CA GLN A 290 14.91 -12.70 17.19
C GLN A 290 13.64 -13.48 16.82
N GLU A 291 13.58 -14.78 17.16
CA GLU A 291 12.39 -15.58 16.86
C GLU A 291 11.21 -15.19 17.77
N GLU A 292 11.47 -14.83 19.03
CA GLU A 292 10.46 -14.28 19.94
C GLU A 292 9.83 -12.99 19.37
N LEU A 293 10.65 -12.11 18.78
CA LEU A 293 10.17 -10.92 18.09
C LEU A 293 9.29 -11.27 16.88
N LEU A 294 9.68 -12.27 16.08
CA LEU A 294 8.86 -12.72 14.95
C LEU A 294 7.53 -13.33 15.40
N VAL A 295 7.50 -14.05 16.53
CA VAL A 295 6.24 -14.62 17.08
C VAL A 295 5.25 -13.51 17.43
N LYS A 296 5.73 -12.42 18.03
CA LYS A 296 4.93 -11.25 18.38
C LYS A 296 4.20 -10.63 17.18
N TYR A 297 4.73 -10.82 15.97
CA TYR A 297 4.21 -10.24 14.73
C TYR A 297 3.78 -11.29 13.70
N ARG A 298 3.71 -12.58 14.10
CA ARG A 298 3.63 -13.72 13.18
C ARG A 298 2.46 -13.69 12.21
N ALA A 299 1.26 -13.28 12.64
CA ALA A 299 0.13 -13.26 11.72
C ALA A 299 0.34 -12.16 10.66
N LEU A 300 0.74 -10.97 11.11
CA LEU A 300 0.96 -9.83 10.24
C LEU A 300 2.14 -10.04 9.27
N MET A 301 3.15 -10.84 9.66
CA MET A 301 4.30 -11.18 8.81
C MET A 301 3.98 -12.15 7.67
N LEU A 302 2.76 -12.71 7.59
CA LEU A 302 2.30 -13.35 6.35
C LEU A 302 2.41 -12.42 5.12
N ASP A 303 2.44 -11.11 5.34
CA ASP A 303 2.66 -10.13 4.28
C ASP A 303 3.98 -10.31 3.52
N VAL A 304 5.00 -10.91 4.16
CA VAL A 304 6.32 -11.19 3.57
C VAL A 304 6.24 -12.31 2.50
N PHE A 305 5.17 -13.11 2.52
CA PHE A 305 4.92 -14.16 1.52
C PHE A 305 4.22 -13.65 0.25
N LEU A 306 3.92 -12.36 0.17
CA LEU A 306 3.45 -11.75 -1.08
C LEU A 306 4.65 -11.42 -1.98
N PHE A 307 4.47 -11.49 -3.29
CA PHE A 307 5.50 -11.13 -4.24
C PHE A 307 5.98 -9.68 -4.04
N ALA A 308 7.29 -9.50 -3.96
CA ALA A 308 7.96 -8.22 -3.92
C ALA A 308 8.80 -8.03 -5.18
N LYS A 309 8.71 -6.86 -5.79
CA LYS A 309 9.59 -6.49 -6.91
C LYS A 309 11.01 -6.27 -6.40
N PRO A 310 12.04 -6.48 -7.25
CA PRO A 310 13.44 -6.25 -6.86
C PRO A 310 13.71 -4.86 -6.28
N ASP A 311 12.98 -3.84 -6.75
CA ASP A 311 13.13 -2.46 -6.29
C ASP A 311 12.23 -2.10 -5.09
N GLN A 312 11.40 -3.02 -4.58
CA GLN A 312 10.41 -2.71 -3.54
C GLN A 312 11.04 -2.03 -2.32
N ALA A 313 12.21 -2.52 -1.89
CA ALA A 313 12.88 -1.99 -0.72
C ALA A 313 13.29 -0.53 -0.89
N GLU A 314 13.57 -0.08 -2.11
CA GLU A 314 13.95 1.31 -2.41
C GLU A 314 12.73 2.23 -2.57
N GLN A 315 11.54 1.66 -2.78
CA GLN A 315 10.31 2.39 -3.07
C GLN A 315 9.52 2.83 -1.83
N SER A 316 10.02 2.55 -0.62
CA SER A 316 9.36 2.96 0.63
C SER A 316 9.21 4.48 0.70
N ASN A 317 8.07 4.97 1.22
CA ASN A 317 7.82 6.41 1.34
C ASN A 317 8.91 7.10 2.17
N TYR A 318 9.41 6.43 3.21
CA TYR A 318 10.52 6.92 4.04
C TYR A 318 11.79 7.11 3.22
N LEU A 319 12.25 6.08 2.49
CA LEU A 319 13.47 6.16 1.71
C LEU A 319 13.35 7.16 0.55
N ARG A 320 12.20 7.21 -0.11
CA ARG A 320 11.92 8.20 -1.16
C ARG A 320 11.97 9.63 -0.64
N MET A 321 11.53 9.88 0.60
CA MET A 321 11.64 11.20 1.23
C MET A 321 13.06 11.51 1.69
N LYS A 322 13.72 10.56 2.35
CA LYS A 322 15.09 10.70 2.84
C LYS A 322 16.10 10.93 1.72
N ASN A 323 15.97 10.17 0.63
CA ASN A 323 16.87 10.23 -0.52
C ASN A 323 16.44 11.30 -1.54
N LYS A 324 15.38 12.05 -1.25
CA LYS A 324 14.96 13.15 -2.11
C LYS A 324 16.11 14.15 -2.20
N PRO A 325 16.66 14.41 -3.40
CA PRO A 325 17.77 15.35 -3.52
C PRO A 325 17.33 16.69 -2.93
N LYS A 326 18.13 17.22 -1.98
CA LYS A 326 17.93 18.57 -1.46
C LYS A 326 17.97 19.49 -2.68
N LYS A 327 16.83 20.06 -3.05
CA LYS A 327 16.79 21.04 -4.12
C LYS A 327 17.78 22.14 -3.73
N ALA A 328 18.82 22.36 -4.54
CA ALA A 328 19.45 23.68 -4.59
C ALA A 328 18.31 24.69 -4.75
N ALA A 329 18.31 25.75 -3.93
CA ALA A 329 17.21 26.72 -3.81
C ALA A 329 16.55 26.99 -5.17
N SER A 330 15.43 26.30 -5.44
CA SER A 330 14.81 26.36 -6.75
C SER A 330 13.89 27.56 -6.76
N ILE A 331 14.20 28.52 -7.63
CA ILE A 331 13.39 29.67 -8.02
C ILE A 331 11.90 29.27 -8.07
N PRO A 332 10.97 30.05 -7.48
CA PRO A 332 9.58 29.64 -7.29
C PRO A 332 8.93 29.26 -8.63
N ARG A 333 8.45 28.01 -8.73
CA ARG A 333 7.74 27.51 -9.91
C ARG A 333 6.32 28.06 -9.89
N ALA A 334 5.94 28.74 -10.97
CA ALA A 334 4.66 29.40 -11.14
C ALA A 334 3.47 28.49 -10.82
N MET A 335 2.55 29.01 -10.01
CA MET A 335 1.31 28.38 -9.58
C MET A 335 0.37 28.17 -10.78
N LYS A 336 -0.32 27.02 -10.83
CA LYS A 336 -1.30 26.66 -11.87
C LYS A 336 -2.36 27.78 -12.03
N ARG A 337 -2.49 28.29 -13.27
CA ARG A 337 -3.45 29.31 -13.70
C ARG A 337 -4.89 28.92 -13.35
N SER A 338 -5.59 29.80 -12.62
CA SER A 338 -7.05 29.86 -12.56
C SER A 338 -7.62 30.24 -13.93
N LYS A 339 -8.89 29.90 -14.18
CA LYS A 339 -9.63 30.16 -15.44
C LYS A 339 -10.02 31.64 -15.66
N GLU A 340 -9.44 32.58 -14.91
CA GLU A 340 -9.71 34.01 -15.05
C GLU A 340 -8.71 34.63 -16.03
N SER A 341 -9.17 35.52 -16.92
CA SER A 341 -8.27 36.21 -17.84
C SER A 341 -7.37 37.20 -17.08
N ALA A 342 -6.19 37.49 -17.62
CA ALA A 342 -5.25 38.42 -16.99
C ALA A 342 -5.89 39.80 -16.71
N ALA A 343 -6.77 40.26 -17.60
CA ALA A 343 -7.55 41.48 -17.41
C ALA A 343 -8.48 41.39 -16.19
N GLN A 344 -9.23 40.31 -16.03
CA GLN A 344 -10.14 40.11 -14.90
C GLN A 344 -9.41 40.07 -13.55
N ILE A 345 -8.23 39.44 -13.53
CA ILE A 345 -7.40 39.36 -12.32
C ILE A 345 -6.86 40.75 -11.94
N VAL A 346 -6.48 41.57 -12.93
CA VAL A 346 -6.01 42.94 -12.70
C VAL A 346 -7.15 43.85 -12.26
N ASP A 347 -8.32 43.77 -12.88
CA ASP A 347 -9.49 44.59 -12.54
C ASP A 347 -9.90 44.39 -11.09
N LYS A 348 -10.06 43.13 -10.68
CA LYS A 348 -10.40 42.77 -9.30
C LYS A 348 -9.36 43.25 -8.28
N ALA A 349 -8.08 43.32 -8.69
CA ALA A 349 -7.01 43.80 -7.81
C ALA A 349 -6.96 45.34 -7.72
N LEU A 350 -7.39 46.05 -8.77
CA LEU A 350 -7.44 47.52 -8.80
C LEU A 350 -8.73 48.07 -8.16
N GLU A 351 -9.79 47.27 -8.06
CA GLU A 351 -11.05 47.61 -7.37
C GLU A 351 -10.94 47.58 -5.83
N ALA A 352 -9.82 47.16 -5.26
CA ALA A 352 -9.60 47.15 -3.81
C ALA A 352 -9.56 48.59 -3.25
N GLU A 353 -10.25 48.84 -2.12
CA GLU A 353 -10.26 50.14 -1.45
C GLU A 353 -8.84 50.63 -1.13
N GLY A 354 -8.56 51.89 -1.45
CA GLY A 354 -7.26 52.54 -1.17
C GLY A 354 -6.17 52.31 -2.22
N MET A 355 -6.52 51.90 -3.44
CA MET A 355 -5.54 51.77 -4.54
C MET A 355 -5.14 53.14 -5.13
N PRO A 356 -3.82 53.44 -5.22
CA PRO A 356 -3.33 54.69 -5.80
C PRO A 356 -3.73 54.91 -7.26
N GLU A 357 -4.03 56.16 -7.61
CA GLU A 357 -4.53 56.57 -8.94
C GLU A 357 -3.57 56.22 -10.09
N TYR A 358 -2.26 56.28 -9.85
CA TYR A 358 -1.25 55.92 -10.85
C TYR A 358 -1.25 54.42 -11.21
N LEU A 359 -1.70 53.53 -10.33
CA LEU A 359 -1.82 52.10 -10.65
C LEU A 359 -3.01 51.82 -11.55
N VAL A 360 -4.10 52.56 -11.34
CA VAL A 360 -5.28 52.53 -12.20
C VAL A 360 -4.94 53.06 -13.60
N ASN A 361 -4.19 54.15 -13.67
CA ASN A 361 -3.74 54.74 -14.94
C ASN A 361 -2.75 53.84 -15.73
N ASN A 362 -2.00 52.96 -15.03
CA ASN A 362 -1.06 52.02 -15.65
C ASN A 362 -1.64 50.61 -15.88
N ARG A 363 -2.96 50.44 -15.78
CA ARG A 363 -3.67 49.16 -15.90
C ARG A 363 -3.19 48.28 -17.07
N ASN A 364 -3.07 48.84 -18.27
CA ASN A 364 -2.69 48.06 -19.46
C ASN A 364 -1.25 47.50 -19.38
N SER A 365 -0.34 48.21 -18.72
CA SER A 365 1.03 47.74 -18.48
C SER A 365 1.06 46.60 -17.46
N ILE A 366 0.19 46.68 -16.45
CA ILE A 366 0.03 45.63 -15.43
C ILE A 366 -0.55 44.36 -16.09
N ILE A 367 -1.57 44.49 -16.94
CA ILE A 367 -2.15 43.36 -17.70
C ILE A 367 -1.10 42.69 -18.57
N SER A 368 -0.35 43.47 -19.37
CA SER A 368 0.70 42.92 -20.25
C SER A 368 1.77 42.15 -19.45
N SER A 369 2.15 42.66 -18.28
CA SER A 369 3.12 42.00 -17.39
C SER A 369 2.58 40.69 -16.80
N VAL A 370 1.28 40.60 -16.55
CA VAL A 370 0.59 39.41 -16.03
C VAL A 370 0.38 38.37 -17.13
N GLU A 371 0.06 38.81 -18.35
CA GLU A 371 0.01 37.94 -19.53
C GLU A 371 1.37 37.27 -19.82
N GLN A 372 2.46 38.03 -19.62
CA GLN A 372 3.85 37.55 -19.69
C GLN A 372 4.24 36.62 -18.53
N GLY A 373 3.33 36.33 -17.60
CA GLY A 373 3.48 35.28 -16.58
C GLY A 373 3.89 35.76 -15.18
N LYS A 374 3.90 37.06 -14.90
CA LYS A 374 4.11 37.60 -13.53
C LYS A 374 2.80 37.57 -12.73
N SER A 375 2.87 37.49 -11.40
CA SER A 375 1.65 37.59 -10.58
C SER A 375 1.18 39.03 -10.42
N VAL A 376 -0.13 39.26 -10.35
CA VAL A 376 -0.72 40.61 -10.23
C VAL A 376 -0.17 41.36 -9.02
N THR A 377 -0.03 40.65 -7.88
CA THR A 377 0.46 41.21 -6.61
C THR A 377 1.92 41.64 -6.71
N GLN A 378 2.76 40.88 -7.43
CA GLN A 378 4.17 41.23 -7.64
C GLN A 378 4.29 42.49 -8.51
N VAL A 379 3.51 42.58 -9.58
CA VAL A 379 3.55 43.74 -10.49
C VAL A 379 3.03 44.99 -9.79
N ILE A 380 1.94 44.89 -9.01
CA ILE A 380 1.42 46.01 -8.20
C ILE A 380 2.45 46.45 -7.15
N SER A 381 3.09 45.52 -6.43
CA SER A 381 4.13 45.85 -5.44
C SER A 381 5.34 46.52 -6.08
N LEU A 382 5.75 46.09 -7.27
CA LEU A 382 6.84 46.70 -8.02
C LEU A 382 6.47 48.12 -8.46
N MET A 383 5.28 48.32 -9.01
CA MET A 383 4.80 49.65 -9.41
C MET A 383 4.67 50.58 -8.20
N LYS A 384 4.24 50.08 -7.03
CA LYS A 384 4.25 50.86 -5.78
C LYS A 384 5.65 51.27 -5.34
N THR A 385 6.65 50.44 -5.59
CA THR A 385 8.05 50.75 -5.24
C THR A 385 8.66 51.77 -6.21
N ILE A 386 8.27 51.73 -7.50
CA ILE A 386 8.81 52.61 -8.53
C ILE A 386 8.15 54.00 -8.51
N PHE A 387 6.84 54.06 -8.25
CA PHE A 387 6.04 55.28 -8.38
C PHE A 387 5.38 55.76 -7.08
N GLY A 388 5.47 54.98 -5.99
CA GLY A 388 4.87 55.31 -4.68
C GLY A 388 5.85 55.90 -3.67
N GLY A 389 6.97 56.45 -4.15
CA GLY A 389 7.90 57.28 -3.38
C GLY A 389 7.57 58.76 -3.47
#